data_AF-A0A2M8KI46-F1
#
_entry.id   AF-A0A2M8KI46-F1
#
_cell.length_a   1.000
_cell.length_b   1.000
_cell.length_c   1.000
_cell.angle_alpha   90.00
_cell.angle_beta   90.00
_cell.angle_gamma   90.00
#
_symmetry.space_group_name_H-M   'P 1'
#
loop_
_entity.id
_entity.type
_entity.pdbx_description
1 polymer ?
#
loop_
_entity_poly.entity_id
_entity_poly.type
_entity_poly.pdbx_seq_one_letter_code
_entity_poly.pdbx_strand_id
1 'polypeptide(L)'
;MQGDIQKVLSQIKDKDLVLDVGGCTKPLARADFVLDIVPYEQRGKKGLIGLGPERFSQKTWVVRDICSRQPWPFADKQFDFVFCSHTLEDVKDPGWVCSEMIRVGKRGYIETPSRWQESKRGVGGKLKYPRKLAGYFNHAWFVEEIDGILTFTTKTPFIHILKDFQTKNNHPEILPFFWEESFKYQERPILSLQQAIDDLFYFKLKEVKEQNKKQRLTKKAQKILALSIKQRIKYKLKSLLGK
;
A
#
# COMPACT_ATOMS: atom_id res chain seq x y z
N MET A 1 -6.26 -0.66 8.55
CA MET A 1 -5.78 -1.86 7.83
C MET A 1 -4.28 -1.78 7.85
N GLN A 2 -3.60 -2.91 7.80
CA GLN A 2 -2.15 -2.97 7.91
C GLN A 2 -1.70 -4.11 7.01
N GLY A 3 -0.69 -3.89 6.18
CA GLY A 3 -0.05 -4.96 5.42
C GLY A 3 0.61 -5.99 6.35
N ASP A 4 1.33 -6.92 5.76
CA ASP A 4 1.98 -8.00 6.49
C ASP A 4 3.17 -7.46 7.31
N ILE A 5 2.86 -6.97 8.51
CA ILE A 5 3.86 -6.40 9.42
C ILE A 5 4.92 -7.44 9.82
N GLN A 6 4.58 -8.73 9.86
CA GLN A 6 5.55 -9.78 10.18
C GLN A 6 6.60 -9.88 9.06
N LYS A 7 6.15 -9.83 7.81
CA LYS A 7 7.05 -9.74 6.66
C LYS A 7 7.95 -8.51 6.74
N VAL A 8 7.42 -7.32 7.03
CA VAL A 8 8.23 -6.10 7.19
C VAL A 8 9.27 -6.27 8.29
N LEU A 9 8.86 -6.70 9.48
CA LEU A 9 9.77 -6.88 10.63
C LEU A 9 10.88 -7.90 10.34
N SER A 10 10.59 -8.97 9.58
CA SER A 10 11.61 -9.94 9.16
C SER A 10 12.71 -9.38 8.24
N GLN A 11 12.48 -8.21 7.63
CA GLN A 11 13.48 -7.52 6.79
C GLN A 11 14.36 -6.54 7.58
N ILE A 12 14.01 -6.30 8.85
CA ILE A 12 14.72 -5.38 9.75
C ILE A 12 15.59 -6.20 10.69
N LYS A 13 16.90 -6.06 10.55
CA LYS A 13 17.90 -6.68 11.42
C LYS A 13 17.94 -5.96 12.78
N ASP A 14 18.42 -6.64 13.80
CA ASP A 14 18.47 -6.08 15.17
C ASP A 14 19.28 -4.79 15.28
N LYS A 15 20.38 -4.71 14.51
CA LYS A 15 21.31 -3.57 14.49
C LYS A 15 20.93 -2.47 13.50
N ASP A 16 19.89 -2.65 12.69
CA ASP A 16 19.48 -1.63 11.73
C ASP A 16 18.99 -0.38 12.45
N LEU A 17 19.42 0.78 11.97
CA LEU A 17 18.83 2.06 12.34
C LEU A 17 17.59 2.35 11.48
N VAL A 18 16.43 2.51 12.12
CA VAL A 18 15.13 2.57 11.44
C VAL A 18 14.46 3.94 11.56
N LEU A 19 14.04 4.50 10.43
CA LEU A 19 13.21 5.72 10.35
C LEU A 19 11.76 5.36 10.01
N ASP A 20 10.81 5.92 10.76
CA ASP A 20 9.38 5.94 10.43
C ASP A 20 8.96 7.33 9.92
N VAL A 21 8.47 7.40 8.68
CA VAL A 21 8.05 8.64 8.01
C VAL A 21 6.53 8.72 8.01
N GLY A 22 5.98 9.75 8.68
CA GLY A 22 4.54 9.95 8.85
C GLY A 22 3.89 9.06 9.93
N GLY A 23 4.70 8.56 10.86
CA GLY A 23 4.29 7.57 11.85
C GLY A 23 3.29 8.06 12.91
N CYS A 24 2.98 9.35 13.03
CA CYS A 24 2.40 9.91 14.27
C CYS A 24 1.20 9.16 14.83
N THR A 25 0.17 8.91 14.03
CA THR A 25 -1.08 8.32 14.55
C THR A 25 -0.89 6.90 15.06
N LYS A 26 0.00 6.13 14.43
CA LYS A 26 0.27 4.73 14.75
C LYS A 26 1.72 4.37 14.38
N PRO A 27 2.72 4.78 15.16
CA PRO A 27 4.11 4.65 14.75
C PRO A 27 4.58 3.20 14.84
N LEU A 28 5.59 2.85 14.05
CA LEU A 28 6.28 1.57 14.10
C LEU A 28 7.06 1.43 15.40
N ALA A 29 6.67 0.48 16.26
CA ALA A 29 7.35 0.24 17.54
C ALA A 29 8.86 -0.01 17.36
N ARG A 30 9.22 -0.69 16.26
CA ARG A 30 10.61 -0.98 15.89
C ARG A 30 11.40 0.26 15.44
N ALA A 31 10.78 1.39 15.12
CA ALA A 31 11.51 2.56 14.64
C ALA A 31 12.40 3.19 15.73
N ASP A 32 13.60 3.62 15.35
CA ASP A 32 14.52 4.33 16.24
C ASP A 32 14.31 5.85 16.15
N PHE A 33 13.90 6.32 14.96
CA PHE A 33 13.55 7.70 14.66
C PHE A 33 12.16 7.81 14.03
N VAL A 34 11.46 8.91 14.31
CA VAL A 34 10.19 9.25 13.66
C VAL A 34 10.28 10.67 13.09
N LEU A 35 9.81 10.84 11.86
CA LEU A 35 9.69 12.13 11.18
C LEU A 35 8.21 12.38 10.87
N ASP A 36 7.64 13.42 11.48
CA ASP A 36 6.23 13.78 11.29
C ASP A 36 6.02 15.28 11.49
N ILE A 37 4.96 15.86 10.94
CA ILE A 37 4.59 17.26 11.20
C ILE A 37 3.98 17.44 12.59
N VAL A 38 3.44 16.37 13.16
CA VAL A 38 2.77 16.39 14.46
C VAL A 38 3.79 16.22 15.60
N PRO A 39 3.67 17.00 16.69
CA PRO A 39 4.55 16.88 17.86
C PRO A 39 4.48 15.51 18.56
N TYR A 40 5.59 15.14 19.22
CA TYR A 40 5.78 13.86 19.92
C TYR A 40 4.67 13.54 20.93
N GLU A 41 4.16 14.56 21.63
CA GLU A 41 3.15 14.43 22.69
C GLU A 41 1.80 13.94 22.16
N GLN A 42 1.56 14.04 20.85
CA GLN A 42 0.31 13.64 20.20
C GLN A 42 0.40 12.29 19.47
N ARG A 43 1.53 11.60 19.55
CA ARG A 43 1.75 10.31 18.89
C ARG A 43 0.85 9.20 19.44
N GLY A 44 0.72 8.12 18.67
CA GLY A 44 0.18 6.85 19.16
C GLY A 44 -1.30 6.86 19.51
N LYS A 45 -2.09 7.84 19.02
CA LYS A 45 -3.55 7.90 19.25
C LYS A 45 -4.29 6.62 18.83
N LYS A 46 -3.70 5.80 17.94
CA LYS A 46 -4.23 4.49 17.53
C LYS A 46 -3.32 3.30 17.93
N GLY A 47 -2.45 3.49 18.92
CA GLY A 47 -1.48 2.51 19.38
C GLY A 47 -0.21 2.47 18.53
N LEU A 48 0.49 1.34 18.54
CA LEU A 48 1.73 1.11 17.78
C LEU A 48 1.52 0.07 16.67
N ILE A 49 2.37 0.12 15.65
CA ILE A 49 2.54 -0.93 14.64
C ILE A 49 3.63 -1.90 15.12
N GLY A 50 3.34 -3.20 15.04
CA GLY A 50 4.25 -4.25 15.49
C GLY A 50 4.10 -4.58 16.99
N LEU A 51 4.93 -5.51 17.46
CA LEU A 51 5.00 -5.92 18.86
C LEU A 51 6.24 -5.30 19.53
N GLY A 52 6.17 -5.10 20.84
CA GLY A 52 7.28 -4.56 21.65
C GLY A 52 7.10 -3.09 22.06
N PRO A 53 8.00 -2.57 22.91
CA PRO A 53 7.98 -1.18 23.33
C PRO A 53 8.40 -0.24 22.18
N GLU A 54 8.00 1.03 22.24
CA GLU A 54 8.56 2.07 21.36
C GLU A 54 10.06 2.24 21.61
N ARG A 55 10.86 2.28 20.54
CA ARG A 55 12.32 2.49 20.60
C ARG A 55 12.73 3.96 20.40
N PHE A 56 11.81 4.79 19.93
CA PHE A 56 12.02 6.23 19.76
C PHE A 56 11.65 7.01 21.04
N SER A 57 12.14 8.24 21.13
CA SER A 57 11.84 9.17 22.22
C SER A 57 11.65 10.58 21.67
N GLN A 58 11.34 11.56 22.53
CA GLN A 58 11.27 12.97 22.12
C GLN A 58 12.56 13.45 21.44
N LYS A 59 13.73 12.89 21.81
CA LYS A 59 15.03 13.23 21.20
C LYS A 59 15.20 12.69 19.77
N THR A 60 14.52 11.60 19.43
CA THR A 60 14.57 10.97 18.11
C THR A 60 13.27 11.20 17.32
N TRP A 61 12.46 12.16 17.76
CA TRP A 61 11.26 12.64 17.09
C TRP A 61 11.54 13.96 16.39
N VAL A 62 11.51 13.97 15.07
CA VAL A 62 11.76 15.17 14.27
C VAL A 62 10.43 15.74 13.81
N VAL A 63 10.10 16.93 14.32
CA VAL A 63 8.89 17.66 13.92
C VAL A 63 9.17 18.46 12.65
N ARG A 64 8.57 18.07 11.53
CA ARG A 64 8.77 18.75 10.23
C ARG A 64 7.67 18.44 9.23
N ASP A 65 7.30 19.42 8.42
CA ASP A 65 6.59 19.16 7.16
C ASP A 65 7.52 18.40 6.20
N ILE A 66 7.25 17.12 5.99
CA ILE A 66 8.04 16.24 5.13
C ILE A 66 8.05 16.68 3.66
N CYS A 67 7.09 17.53 3.27
CA CYS A 67 6.97 18.15 1.94
C CYS A 67 7.53 19.58 1.88
N SER A 68 8.32 20.03 2.87
CA SER A 68 8.83 21.40 2.97
C SER A 68 9.85 21.83 1.90
N ARG A 69 10.26 20.94 0.97
CA ARG A 69 11.30 21.20 -0.05
C ARG A 69 12.65 21.65 0.52
N GLN A 70 12.89 21.33 1.78
CA GLN A 70 14.15 21.51 2.46
C GLN A 70 14.66 20.12 2.85
N PRO A 71 15.93 19.76 2.61
CA PRO A 71 16.45 18.44 2.95
C PRO A 71 16.15 18.10 4.41
N TRP A 72 15.59 16.91 4.63
CA TRP A 72 15.37 16.34 5.95
C TRP A 72 16.69 16.36 6.74
N PRO A 73 16.65 16.59 8.06
CA PRO A 73 17.83 16.82 8.89
C PRO A 73 18.57 15.52 9.22
N PHE A 74 18.85 14.73 8.19
CA PHE A 74 19.50 13.43 8.26
C PHE A 74 20.57 13.34 7.17
N ALA A 75 21.67 12.68 7.49
CA ALA A 75 22.73 12.43 6.52
C ALA A 75 22.27 11.44 5.44
N ASP A 76 22.96 11.47 4.30
CA ASP A 76 22.75 10.50 3.24
C ASP A 76 23.02 9.08 3.75
N LYS A 77 22.10 8.16 3.45
CA LYS A 77 22.13 6.75 3.87
C LYS A 77 22.33 6.55 5.38
N GLN A 78 21.89 7.52 6.20
CA GLN A 78 21.92 7.42 7.67
C GLN A 78 21.13 6.20 8.18
N PHE A 79 19.99 5.89 7.55
CA PHE A 79 19.11 4.82 8.00
C PHE A 79 19.31 3.54 7.19
N ASP A 80 19.40 2.42 7.89
CA ASP A 80 19.45 1.11 7.26
C ASP A 80 18.09 0.70 6.71
N PHE A 81 16.99 1.15 7.33
CA PHE A 81 15.63 0.87 6.88
C PHE A 81 14.71 2.07 7.06
N VAL A 82 13.91 2.38 6.04
CA VAL A 82 12.87 3.42 6.09
C VAL A 82 11.50 2.76 5.99
N PHE A 83 10.62 3.06 6.94
CA PHE A 83 9.23 2.64 6.96
C PHE A 83 8.34 3.87 6.70
N CYS A 84 7.38 3.74 5.78
CA CYS A 84 6.41 4.78 5.49
C CYS A 84 5.04 4.13 5.22
N SER A 85 4.10 4.27 6.15
CA SER A 85 2.79 3.62 6.05
C SER A 85 1.67 4.65 6.14
N HIS A 86 0.73 4.55 5.20
CA HIS A 86 -0.46 5.40 5.12
C HIS A 86 -0.15 6.89 5.23
N THR A 87 0.79 7.34 4.39
CA THR A 87 1.31 8.72 4.39
C THR A 87 1.34 9.26 2.97
N LEU A 88 1.98 8.54 2.03
CA LEU A 88 2.23 9.08 0.68
C LEU A 88 0.94 9.36 -0.13
N GLU A 89 -0.16 8.71 0.20
CA GLU A 89 -1.45 8.96 -0.43
C GLU A 89 -2.11 10.29 -0.01
N ASP A 90 -1.71 10.85 1.14
CA ASP A 90 -2.32 12.01 1.79
C ASP A 90 -1.44 13.27 1.68
N VAL A 91 -0.17 13.13 1.31
CA VAL A 91 0.78 14.25 1.21
C VAL A 91 0.64 15.06 -0.08
N LYS A 92 1.06 16.33 -0.02
CA LYS A 92 1.00 17.26 -1.16
C LYS A 92 2.04 16.99 -2.26
N ASP A 93 3.21 16.44 -1.89
CA ASP A 93 4.36 16.28 -2.80
C ASP A 93 5.02 14.91 -2.56
N PRO A 94 4.39 13.80 -3.01
CA PRO A 94 4.91 12.47 -2.79
C PRO A 94 6.25 12.25 -3.51
N GLY A 95 6.49 12.93 -4.65
CA GLY A 95 7.75 12.86 -5.37
C GLY A 95 8.94 13.37 -4.54
N TRP A 96 8.79 14.52 -3.88
CA TRP A 96 9.82 15.04 -2.96
C TRP A 96 10.07 14.08 -1.78
N VAL A 97 9.00 13.57 -1.17
CA VAL A 97 9.11 12.62 -0.05
C VAL A 97 9.83 11.34 -0.50
N CYS A 98 9.55 10.84 -1.71
CA CYS A 98 10.26 9.70 -2.28
C CYS A 98 11.75 9.98 -2.47
N SER A 99 12.14 11.16 -3.01
CA SER A 99 13.56 11.51 -3.15
C SER A 99 14.29 11.54 -1.81
N GLU A 100 13.66 12.08 -0.78
CA GLU A 100 14.28 12.17 0.54
C GLU A 100 14.39 10.80 1.21
N MET A 101 13.38 9.93 1.10
CA MET A 101 13.49 8.55 1.58
C MET A 101 14.64 7.78 0.91
N ILE A 102 14.81 7.93 -0.41
CA ILE A 102 15.92 7.34 -1.15
C ILE A 102 17.26 7.91 -0.69
N ARG A 103 17.33 9.23 -0.44
CA ARG A 103 18.56 9.88 0.02
C ARG A 103 18.99 9.40 1.40
N VAL A 104 18.08 9.39 2.37
CA VAL A 104 18.42 9.10 3.78
C VAL A 104 18.45 7.61 4.12
N GLY A 105 17.83 6.75 3.28
CA GLY A 105 17.66 5.31 3.55
C GLY A 105 18.40 4.40 2.58
N LYS A 106 18.92 3.28 3.08
CA LYS A 106 19.53 2.21 2.25
C LYS A 106 18.48 1.31 1.60
N ARG A 107 17.42 0.99 2.33
CA ARG A 107 16.28 0.18 1.86
C ARG A 107 15.04 0.55 2.64
N GLY A 108 13.87 0.06 2.24
CA GLY A 108 12.66 0.37 2.99
C GLY A 108 11.39 -0.31 2.52
N TYR A 109 10.31 0.09 3.19
CA TYR A 109 8.95 -0.36 2.95
C TYR A 109 8.01 0.84 2.91
N ILE A 110 7.24 0.91 1.84
CA ILE A 110 6.15 1.85 1.64
C ILE A 110 4.84 1.08 1.63
N GLU A 111 3.82 1.62 2.29
CA GLU A 111 2.48 1.08 2.29
C GLU A 111 1.45 2.19 2.15
N THR A 112 0.52 2.02 1.21
CA THR A 112 -0.64 2.91 1.04
C THR A 112 -1.91 2.09 0.88
N PRO A 113 -3.10 2.68 1.04
CA PRO A 113 -4.32 2.10 0.48
C PRO A 113 -4.11 1.82 -1.01
N SER A 114 -4.56 0.66 -1.47
CA SER A 114 -4.49 0.34 -2.89
C SER A 114 -5.49 1.19 -3.70
N ARG A 115 -5.25 1.37 -4.99
CA ARG A 115 -6.26 1.92 -5.94
C ARG A 115 -7.61 1.21 -5.80
N TRP A 116 -7.62 -0.10 -5.52
CA TRP A 116 -8.83 -0.87 -5.30
C TRP A 116 -9.61 -0.40 -4.08
N GLN A 117 -8.92 -0.19 -2.96
CA GLN A 117 -9.50 0.31 -1.72
C GLN A 117 -9.98 1.76 -1.90
N GLU A 118 -9.19 2.58 -2.57
CA GLU A 118 -9.54 3.98 -2.85
C GLU A 118 -10.73 4.14 -3.80
N SER A 119 -11.03 3.08 -4.57
CA SER A 119 -12.17 3.03 -5.49
C SER A 119 -13.38 2.30 -4.89
N LYS A 120 -13.25 1.75 -3.68
CA LYS A 120 -14.31 0.99 -3.01
C LYS A 120 -15.24 1.92 -2.26
N ARG A 121 -16.54 1.76 -2.48
CA ARG A 121 -17.57 2.56 -1.80
C ARG A 121 -17.65 2.19 -0.31
N GLY A 122 -17.76 3.22 0.54
CA GLY A 122 -18.04 3.04 1.97
C GLY A 122 -16.82 2.80 2.85
N VAL A 123 -15.61 3.04 2.34
CA VAL A 123 -14.36 2.84 3.07
C VAL A 123 -14.13 3.89 4.16
N GLY A 124 -14.52 5.15 3.92
CA GLY A 124 -14.29 6.30 4.82
C GLY A 124 -15.04 6.30 6.16
N GLY A 125 -15.58 5.17 6.61
CA GLY A 125 -16.12 5.00 7.97
C GLY A 125 -17.62 4.71 8.05
N LYS A 126 -18.12 4.61 9.29
CA LYS A 126 -19.51 4.20 9.59
C LYS A 126 -20.53 5.35 9.57
N LEU A 127 -20.08 6.60 9.40
CA LEU A 127 -20.95 7.77 9.35
C LEU A 127 -21.72 7.86 8.03
N LYS A 128 -22.94 8.42 8.06
CA LYS A 128 -23.91 8.42 6.96
C LYS A 128 -23.36 9.00 5.64
N TYR A 129 -22.56 10.06 5.70
CA TYR A 129 -22.03 10.74 4.51
C TYR A 129 -20.73 10.12 3.97
N PRO A 130 -19.70 9.83 4.81
CA PRO A 130 -18.51 9.10 4.36
C PRO A 130 -18.81 7.73 3.74
N ARG A 131 -19.89 7.05 4.17
CA ARG A 131 -20.34 5.78 3.57
C ARG A 131 -20.69 5.88 2.08
N LYS A 132 -20.99 7.08 1.57
CA LYS A 132 -21.37 7.30 0.17
C LYS A 132 -20.16 7.58 -0.74
N LEU A 133 -18.98 7.81 -0.16
CA LEU A 133 -17.76 8.10 -0.92
C LEU A 133 -17.00 6.81 -1.24
N ALA A 134 -16.19 6.89 -2.30
CA ALA A 134 -15.23 5.86 -2.67
C ALA A 134 -13.86 6.16 -2.05
N GLY A 135 -13.29 5.18 -1.36
CA GLY A 135 -12.02 5.35 -0.65
C GLY A 135 -12.09 6.31 0.54
N TYR A 136 -10.94 6.86 0.90
CA TYR A 136 -10.80 7.89 1.94
C TYR A 136 -10.87 9.28 1.31
N PHE A 137 -11.66 10.18 1.88
CA PHE A 137 -11.98 11.46 1.23
C PHE A 137 -10.83 12.47 1.22
N ASN A 138 -9.89 12.33 2.16
CA ASN A 138 -8.75 13.23 2.34
C ASN A 138 -7.57 12.88 1.44
N HIS A 139 -7.44 11.61 1.03
CA HIS A 139 -6.31 11.17 0.23
C HIS A 139 -6.30 11.86 -1.14
N ALA A 140 -5.17 12.46 -1.49
CA ALA A 140 -4.98 13.21 -2.72
C ALA A 140 -4.59 12.32 -3.91
N TRP A 141 -4.06 11.12 -3.63
CA TRP A 141 -3.47 10.24 -4.63
C TRP A 141 -4.09 8.85 -4.65
N PHE A 142 -4.26 8.34 -5.86
CA PHE A 142 -4.25 6.91 -6.11
C PHE A 142 -2.80 6.44 -6.30
N VAL A 143 -2.40 5.45 -5.51
CA VAL A 143 -1.04 4.91 -5.58
C VAL A 143 -1.07 3.50 -6.16
N GLU A 144 -0.25 3.27 -7.17
CA GLU A 144 -0.12 2.00 -7.87
C GLU A 144 1.36 1.73 -8.21
N GLU A 145 1.75 0.46 -8.26
CA GLU A 145 2.97 0.05 -8.95
C GLU A 145 2.61 -0.28 -10.41
N ILE A 146 3.17 0.47 -11.35
CA ILE A 146 2.96 0.30 -12.78
C ILE A 146 4.34 0.13 -13.43
N ASP A 147 4.59 -1.03 -14.03
CA ASP A 147 5.84 -1.36 -14.72
C ASP A 147 7.09 -1.11 -13.86
N GLY A 148 7.02 -1.43 -12.56
CA GLY A 148 8.09 -1.25 -11.59
C GLY A 148 8.31 0.20 -11.13
N ILE A 149 7.36 1.10 -11.41
CA ILE A 149 7.38 2.51 -11.00
C ILE A 149 6.24 2.76 -10.01
N LEU A 150 6.57 3.31 -8.85
CA LEU A 150 5.59 3.77 -7.87
C LEU A 150 4.91 5.04 -8.41
N THR A 151 3.68 4.90 -8.89
CA THR A 151 2.94 5.94 -9.62
C THR A 151 1.86 6.56 -8.74
N PHE A 152 1.91 7.88 -8.62
CA PHE A 152 0.95 8.71 -7.89
C PHE A 152 0.02 9.39 -8.89
N THR A 153 -1.20 8.88 -9.07
CA THR A 153 -2.21 9.50 -9.94
C THR A 153 -3.16 10.34 -9.11
N THR A 154 -3.44 11.58 -9.53
CA THR A 154 -4.37 12.44 -8.79
C THR A 154 -5.72 11.77 -8.56
N LYS A 155 -6.22 11.80 -7.32
CA LYS A 155 -7.54 11.29 -6.99
C LYS A 155 -8.62 12.28 -7.41
N THR A 156 -9.22 12.03 -8.56
CA THR A 156 -10.30 12.90 -9.06
C THR A 156 -11.60 12.64 -8.30
N PRO A 157 -12.45 13.67 -8.09
CA PRO A 157 -13.77 13.52 -7.47
C PRO A 157 -14.71 12.58 -8.23
N PHE A 158 -14.45 12.33 -9.52
CA PHE A 158 -15.28 11.46 -10.37
C PHE A 158 -15.42 10.04 -9.82
N ILE A 159 -14.42 9.53 -9.09
CA ILE A 159 -14.52 8.20 -8.47
C ILE A 159 -15.68 8.09 -7.47
N HIS A 160 -16.09 9.21 -6.85
CA HIS A 160 -17.21 9.23 -5.91
C HIS A 160 -18.58 9.24 -6.62
N ILE A 161 -18.63 9.80 -7.83
CA ILE A 161 -19.86 10.06 -8.60
C ILE A 161 -20.16 8.89 -9.53
N LEU A 162 -19.17 8.45 -10.31
CA LEU A 162 -19.33 7.46 -11.35
C LEU A 162 -19.22 6.04 -10.78
N LYS A 163 -20.35 5.54 -10.28
CA LYS A 163 -20.44 4.25 -9.55
C LYS A 163 -19.98 3.03 -10.35
N ASP A 164 -20.03 3.07 -11.68
CA ASP A 164 -19.62 1.95 -12.52
C ASP A 164 -18.09 1.70 -12.49
N PHE A 165 -17.34 2.75 -12.14
CA PHE A 165 -15.88 2.69 -11.95
C PHE A 165 -15.49 2.40 -10.50
N GLN A 166 -16.45 2.29 -9.58
CA GLN A 166 -16.20 1.86 -8.21
C GLN A 166 -16.02 0.33 -8.14
N THR A 167 -15.19 -0.11 -7.21
CA THR A 167 -14.86 -1.53 -7.05
C THR A 167 -15.89 -2.21 -6.16
N LYS A 168 -16.26 -3.45 -6.54
CA LYS A 168 -17.23 -4.28 -5.79
C LYS A 168 -16.62 -5.55 -5.20
N ASN A 169 -15.47 -5.99 -5.72
CA ASN A 169 -14.84 -7.24 -5.30
C ASN A 169 -13.90 -7.05 -4.10
N ASN A 170 -13.58 -8.16 -3.44
CA ASN A 170 -12.51 -8.24 -2.44
C ASN A 170 -11.14 -8.25 -3.14
N HIS A 171 -10.68 -7.07 -3.56
CA HIS A 171 -9.29 -6.85 -3.97
C HIS A 171 -8.41 -6.56 -2.75
N PRO A 172 -7.07 -6.66 -2.88
CA PRO A 172 -6.16 -6.26 -1.81
C PRO A 172 -6.42 -4.82 -1.38
N GLU A 173 -6.59 -4.59 -0.08
CA GLU A 173 -6.92 -3.26 0.46
C GLU A 173 -5.69 -2.34 0.53
N ILE A 174 -4.50 -2.94 0.45
CA ILE A 174 -3.21 -2.30 0.67
C ILE A 174 -2.30 -2.54 -0.55
N LEU A 175 -1.51 -1.54 -0.90
CA LEU A 175 -0.36 -1.66 -1.79
C LEU A 175 0.93 -1.72 -0.94
N PRO A 176 1.55 -2.90 -0.77
CA PRO A 176 2.87 -3.03 -0.19
C PRO A 176 3.96 -2.79 -1.24
N PHE A 177 5.01 -2.04 -0.90
CA PHE A 177 6.12 -1.75 -1.81
C PHE A 177 7.46 -1.79 -1.06
N PHE A 178 8.28 -2.81 -1.34
CA PHE A 178 9.65 -2.92 -0.81
C PHE A 178 10.64 -2.36 -1.82
N TRP A 179 11.70 -1.73 -1.33
CA TRP A 179 12.76 -1.19 -2.16
C TRP A 179 14.14 -1.35 -1.50
N GLU A 180 15.17 -1.39 -2.32
CA GLU A 180 16.58 -1.51 -1.93
C GLU A 180 17.43 -0.59 -2.80
N GLU A 181 18.34 0.15 -2.17
CA GLU A 181 19.18 1.24 -2.70
C GLU A 181 18.42 2.45 -3.27
N SER A 182 17.47 2.22 -4.17
CA SER A 182 16.61 3.22 -4.77
C SER A 182 15.32 2.61 -5.33
N PHE A 183 14.38 3.45 -5.77
CA PHE A 183 13.24 3.03 -6.55
C PHE A 183 12.81 4.13 -7.52
N LYS A 184 12.08 3.76 -8.57
CA LYS A 184 11.50 4.71 -9.52
C LYS A 184 10.12 5.12 -9.03
N TYR A 185 9.83 6.41 -9.18
CA TYR A 185 8.52 6.98 -8.87
C TYR A 185 8.15 8.05 -9.90
N GLN A 186 6.85 8.31 -10.04
CA GLN A 186 6.36 9.37 -10.90
C GLN A 186 5.03 9.91 -10.39
N GLU A 187 4.78 11.19 -10.66
CA GLU A 187 3.48 11.81 -10.48
C GLU A 187 2.76 11.87 -11.84
N ARG A 188 1.50 11.44 -11.85
CA ARG A 188 0.62 11.51 -13.01
C ARG A 188 -0.55 12.44 -12.69
N PRO A 189 -0.35 13.77 -12.81
CA PRO A 189 -1.43 14.72 -12.61
C PRO A 189 -2.50 14.53 -13.68
N ILE A 190 -3.77 14.69 -13.30
CA ILE A 190 -4.89 14.70 -14.23
C ILE A 190 -5.24 16.16 -14.53
N LEU A 191 -4.95 16.60 -15.75
CA LEU A 191 -5.03 18.00 -16.19
C LEU A 191 -6.24 18.30 -17.08
N SER A 192 -6.98 17.26 -17.48
CA SER A 192 -8.17 17.40 -18.32
C SER A 192 -9.24 16.37 -17.96
N LEU A 193 -10.48 16.67 -18.37
CA LEU A 193 -11.59 15.73 -18.25
C LEU A 193 -11.30 14.41 -19.00
N GLN A 194 -10.72 14.49 -20.19
CA GLN A 194 -10.39 13.31 -20.99
C GLN A 194 -9.42 12.40 -20.25
N GLN A 195 -8.32 12.94 -19.70
CA GLN A 195 -7.37 12.17 -18.89
C GLN A 195 -8.02 11.53 -17.65
N ALA A 196 -8.97 12.22 -17.03
CA ALA A 196 -9.71 11.69 -15.89
C ALA A 196 -10.57 10.48 -16.28
N ILE A 197 -11.25 10.58 -17.42
CA ILE A 197 -12.07 9.51 -17.98
C ILE A 197 -11.17 8.33 -18.39
N ASP A 198 -10.06 8.59 -19.07
CA ASP A 198 -9.11 7.57 -19.52
C ASP A 198 -8.51 6.80 -18.34
N ASP A 199 -8.16 7.47 -17.25
CA ASP A 199 -7.68 6.83 -16.02
C ASP A 199 -8.73 5.86 -15.42
N LEU A 200 -9.98 6.31 -15.35
CA LEU A 200 -11.08 5.48 -14.85
C LEU A 200 -11.30 4.25 -15.75
N PHE A 201 -11.28 4.42 -17.08
CA PHE A 201 -11.39 3.31 -18.03
C PHE A 201 -10.20 2.36 -17.95
N TYR A 202 -8.97 2.88 -17.88
CA TYR A 202 -7.77 2.09 -17.68
C TYR A 202 -7.91 1.19 -16.44
N PHE A 203 -8.31 1.78 -15.32
CA PHE A 203 -8.49 1.05 -14.08
C PHE A 203 -9.61 0.00 -14.17
N LYS A 204 -10.74 0.34 -14.80
CA LYS A 204 -11.84 -0.60 -15.00
C LYS A 204 -11.45 -1.77 -15.90
N LEU A 205 -10.70 -1.51 -16.97
CA LEU A 205 -10.20 -2.54 -17.87
C LEU A 205 -9.21 -3.47 -17.16
N LYS A 206 -8.37 -2.92 -16.27
CA LYS A 206 -7.49 -3.72 -15.38
C LYS A 206 -8.32 -4.66 -14.51
N GLU A 207 -9.40 -4.17 -13.90
CA GLU A 207 -10.33 -4.99 -13.10
C GLU A 207 -10.90 -6.17 -13.90
N VAL A 208 -11.43 -5.89 -15.10
CA VAL A 208 -12.03 -6.90 -15.98
C VAL A 208 -10.99 -7.95 -16.42
N LYS A 209 -9.78 -7.52 -16.77
CA LYS A 209 -8.68 -8.42 -17.13
C LYS A 209 -8.30 -9.36 -15.97
N GLU A 210 -8.21 -8.84 -14.75
CA GLU A 210 -7.95 -9.65 -13.55
C GLU A 210 -9.06 -10.66 -13.27
N GLN A 211 -10.33 -10.26 -13.39
CA GLN A 211 -11.48 -11.15 -13.22
C GLN A 211 -11.47 -12.28 -14.25
N ASN A 212 -11.24 -11.96 -15.53
CA ASN A 212 -11.16 -12.95 -16.60
C ASN A 212 -10.00 -13.93 -16.38
N LYS A 213 -8.84 -13.44 -15.92
CA LYS A 213 -7.69 -14.29 -15.56
C LYS A 213 -8.03 -15.25 -14.43
N LYS A 214 -8.66 -14.76 -13.35
CA LYS A 214 -9.11 -15.58 -12.22
C LYS A 214 -10.08 -16.67 -12.68
N GLN A 215 -11.10 -16.33 -13.46
CA GLN A 215 -12.07 -17.31 -13.99
C GLN A 215 -11.40 -18.41 -14.82
N ARG A 216 -10.43 -18.05 -15.68
CA ARG A 216 -9.67 -19.01 -16.48
C ARG A 216 -8.85 -19.97 -15.59
N LEU A 217 -8.18 -19.45 -14.56
CA LEU A 217 -7.40 -20.25 -13.61
C LEU A 217 -8.28 -21.19 -12.79
N THR A 218 -9.44 -20.73 -12.32
CA THR A 218 -10.42 -21.57 -11.59
C THR A 218 -10.91 -22.72 -12.46
N LYS A 219 -11.30 -22.45 -13.71
CA LYS A 219 -11.70 -23.51 -14.66
C LYS A 219 -10.57 -24.52 -14.90
N LYS A 220 -9.32 -24.06 -15.01
CA LYS A 220 -8.14 -24.94 -15.15
C LYS A 220 -7.93 -25.82 -13.92
N ALA A 221 -8.02 -25.24 -12.72
CA ALA A 221 -7.88 -25.98 -11.46
C ALA A 221 -8.98 -27.04 -11.28
N GLN A 222 -10.24 -26.71 -11.58
CA GLN A 222 -11.35 -27.65 -11.56
C GLN A 222 -11.13 -28.83 -12.53
N LYS A 223 -10.62 -28.55 -13.74
CA LYS A 223 -10.28 -29.59 -14.73
C LYS A 223 -9.17 -30.53 -14.23
N ILE A 224 -8.12 -29.99 -13.62
CA ILE A 224 -7.01 -30.78 -13.04
C ILE A 224 -7.52 -31.65 -11.88
N LEU A 225 -8.33 -31.08 -10.98
CA LEU A 225 -8.92 -31.82 -9.87
C LEU A 225 -9.84 -32.95 -10.35
N ALA A 226 -10.67 -32.70 -11.37
CA ALA A 226 -11.52 -33.73 -11.96
C ALA A 226 -10.70 -34.88 -12.59
N LEU A 227 -9.58 -34.56 -13.24
CA LEU A 227 -8.66 -35.57 -13.79
C LEU A 227 -7.98 -36.39 -12.70
N SER A 228 -7.51 -35.76 -11.62
CA SER A 228 -6.86 -36.46 -10.51
C SER A 228 -7.82 -37.36 -9.74
N ILE A 229 -9.07 -36.92 -9.53
CA ILE A 229 -10.15 -37.73 -8.96
C ILE A 229 -10.44 -38.94 -9.86
N LYS A 230 -10.60 -38.74 -11.17
CA LYS A 230 -10.79 -39.85 -12.14
C LYS A 230 -9.65 -40.86 -12.11
N GLN A 231 -8.39 -40.40 -12.03
CA GLN A 231 -7.21 -41.26 -11.93
C GLN A 231 -7.21 -42.06 -10.61
N ARG A 232 -7.52 -41.43 -9.47
CA ARG A 232 -7.61 -42.10 -8.17
C ARG A 232 -8.71 -43.15 -8.14
N ILE A 233 -9.88 -42.86 -8.71
CA ILE A 233 -10.99 -43.82 -8.86
C ILE A 233 -10.55 -45.00 -9.73
N LYS A 234 -9.92 -44.73 -10.88
CA LYS A 234 -9.40 -45.79 -11.78
C LYS A 234 -8.37 -46.69 -11.09
N TYR A 235 -7.46 -46.12 -10.29
CA TYR A 235 -6.47 -46.88 -9.52
C TYR A 235 -7.14 -47.75 -8.45
N LYS A 236 -8.09 -47.19 -7.69
CA LYS A 236 -8.83 -47.92 -6.65
C LYS A 236 -9.70 -49.04 -7.21
N LEU A 237 -10.31 -48.83 -8.38
CA LEU A 237 -11.06 -49.88 -9.09
C LEU A 237 -10.14 -51.01 -9.57
N LYS A 238 -8.94 -50.68 -10.10
CA LYS A 238 -7.94 -51.70 -10.47
C LYS A 238 -7.49 -52.54 -9.27
N SER A 239 -7.24 -51.92 -8.12
CA SER A 239 -6.82 -52.65 -6.91
C SER A 239 -7.92 -53.54 -6.33
N LEU A 240 -9.20 -53.19 -6.52
CA LEU A 240 -10.35 -53.97 -6.03
C LEU A 240 -10.72 -55.14 -6.94
N LEU A 241 -10.42 -55.06 -8.24
CA LEU A 241 -10.81 -56.05 -9.25
C LEU A 241 -9.75 -57.13 -9.52
N GLY A 242 -8.66 -57.19 -8.75
CA GLY A 242 -7.71 -58.31 -8.77
C GLY A 242 -7.12 -58.64 -10.14
N LYS A 243 -6.17 -57.81 -10.60
CA LYS A 243 -5.03 -58.24 -11.43
C LYS A 243 -3.77 -57.63 -10.87
#